data_AF-A0A453DM43-F1
#
_entry.id   AF-A0A453DM43-F1
#
_cell.length_a   1.000
_cell.length_b   1.000
_cell.length_c   1.000
_cell.angle_alpha   90.00
_cell.angle_beta   90.00
_cell.angle_gamma   90.00
#
_symmetry.space_group_name_H-M   'P 1'
#
loop_
_entity.id
_entity.type
_entity.pdbx_description
1 polymer ?
#
loop_
_entity_poly.entity_id
_entity_poly.type
_entity_poly.pdbx_seq_one_letter_code
_entity_poly.pdbx_strand_id
1 'polypeptide(L)'
;MDASSTLRKRSLSVRTRSNGAASAVEGRTADDGESLGEPVSPSARLVEEYFIVVVIGLGAPIKQSSARAGIGAKIACYPRFQSIQATDKDGTLRWVRTTVDLDYHIIFPMLDTAAVLVNPDQAVEDYVASLSTKPMDHSRPMWEFHILDFPTSEATATAVMRVHHSLSDGTSLLMLLLSSTRSAADPSKPPALPPLPARTSAIYVRPRPPMS
;
A
#
# COMPACT_ATOMS: atom_id res chain seq x y z
N MET A 1 1.62 49.25 5.92
CA MET A 1 2.99 48.73 5.75
C MET A 1 2.89 47.23 5.90
N ASP A 2 2.90 46.55 4.76
CA ASP A 2 2.94 45.10 4.61
C ASP A 2 4.28 44.53 5.07
N ALA A 3 4.24 43.30 5.60
CA ALA A 3 5.18 42.24 5.24
C ALA A 3 4.67 40.90 5.81
N SER A 4 3.79 40.24 5.06
CA SER A 4 3.53 38.81 5.20
C SER A 4 4.74 38.07 4.61
N SER A 5 5.56 37.39 5.42
CA SER A 5 6.70 36.61 4.92
C SER A 5 6.39 35.11 4.90
N THR A 6 6.14 34.66 3.68
CA THR A 6 6.04 33.30 3.15
C THR A 6 7.11 32.32 3.65
N LEU A 7 6.70 31.26 4.35
CA LEU A 7 7.48 30.02 4.43
C LEU A 7 7.00 29.07 3.33
N ARG A 8 7.56 29.25 2.13
CA ARG A 8 7.43 28.29 1.03
C ARG A 8 8.36 27.10 1.33
N LYS A 9 7.85 26.10 2.06
CA LYS A 9 8.56 24.81 2.28
C LYS A 9 8.80 24.22 0.88
N ARG A 10 10.06 24.19 0.45
CA ARG A 10 10.47 23.59 -0.84
C ARG A 10 10.14 22.09 -0.77
N SER A 11 9.17 21.67 -1.58
CA SER A 11 8.89 20.26 -1.83
C SER A 11 10.16 19.57 -2.32
N LEU A 12 10.54 18.46 -1.69
CA LEU A 12 11.67 17.63 -2.12
C LEU A 12 11.41 17.14 -3.54
N SER A 13 12.39 17.33 -4.44
CA SER A 13 12.31 16.80 -5.80
C SER A 13 12.50 15.29 -5.76
N VAL A 14 11.41 14.54 -5.61
CA VAL A 14 11.42 13.07 -5.72
C VAL A 14 11.50 12.70 -7.19
N ARG A 15 12.64 12.17 -7.63
CA ARG A 15 12.82 11.65 -9.00
C ARG A 15 12.70 10.13 -8.97
N THR A 16 11.50 9.63 -9.21
CA THR A 16 11.29 8.21 -9.53
C THR A 16 11.71 7.98 -10.97
N ARG A 17 12.55 6.97 -11.23
CA ARG A 17 12.84 6.54 -12.61
C ARG A 17 11.59 5.85 -13.15
N SER A 18 10.79 6.56 -13.95
CA SER A 18 9.85 5.89 -14.83
C SER A 18 10.68 5.26 -15.95
N ASN A 19 10.67 3.93 -16.05
CA ASN A 19 11.08 3.28 -17.28
C ASN A 19 10.03 3.66 -18.33
N GLY A 20 10.38 4.66 -19.14
CA GLY A 20 9.60 5.13 -20.27
C GLY A 20 9.43 4.01 -21.29
N ALA A 21 8.27 3.39 -21.28
CA ALA A 21 7.64 2.77 -22.43
C ALA A 21 6.13 2.90 -22.20
N ALA A 22 5.59 4.09 -22.53
CA ALA A 22 4.16 4.23 -22.73
C ALA A 22 3.80 3.48 -24.01
N SER A 23 3.51 2.19 -23.89
CA SER A 23 2.72 1.51 -24.91
C SER A 23 1.27 1.79 -24.56
N ALA A 24 0.62 2.66 -25.34
CA ALA A 24 -0.82 2.78 -25.33
C ALA A 24 -1.39 1.40 -25.66
N VAL A 25 -2.00 0.75 -24.67
CA VAL A 25 -2.83 -0.42 -24.92
C VAL A 25 -4.24 0.13 -25.09
N GLU A 26 -4.63 0.32 -26.35
CA GLU A 26 -6.03 0.51 -26.72
C GLU A 26 -6.88 -0.63 -26.14
N GLY A 27 -8.11 -0.27 -25.74
CA GLY A 27 -9.02 -1.09 -24.95
C GLY A 27 -9.06 -2.54 -25.42
N ARG A 28 -8.58 -3.45 -24.58
CA ARG A 28 -8.74 -4.89 -24.77
C ARG A 28 -10.21 -5.23 -24.55
N THR A 29 -10.96 -5.31 -25.64
CA THR A 29 -12.24 -6.02 -25.66
C THR A 29 -11.94 -7.52 -25.52
N ALA A 30 -12.46 -8.15 -24.48
CA ALA A 30 -12.31 -9.59 -24.28
C ALA A 30 -12.89 -10.36 -25.48
N ASP A 31 -12.07 -11.18 -26.12
CA ASP A 31 -12.51 -12.16 -27.12
C ASP A 31 -13.24 -13.32 -26.44
N ASP A 32 -14.23 -13.87 -27.12
CA ASP A 32 -15.26 -14.75 -26.58
C ASP A 32 -14.70 -16.16 -26.28
N GLY A 33 -14.22 -16.38 -25.06
CA GLY A 33 -13.80 -17.72 -24.63
C GLY A 33 -13.11 -17.82 -23.28
N GLU A 34 -12.56 -16.72 -22.74
CA GLU A 34 -11.98 -16.72 -21.41
C GLU A 34 -13.06 -16.45 -20.35
N SER A 35 -13.14 -17.31 -19.34
CA SER A 35 -13.94 -17.12 -18.11
C SER A 35 -13.94 -15.64 -17.69
N LEU A 36 -15.05 -14.93 -17.93
CA LEU A 36 -15.21 -13.54 -17.51
C LEU A 36 -14.98 -13.49 -16.00
N GLY A 37 -13.90 -12.82 -15.59
CA GLY A 37 -13.51 -12.74 -14.18
C GLY A 37 -14.62 -12.12 -13.31
N GLU A 38 -14.51 -12.31 -12.00
CA GLU A 38 -15.55 -11.86 -11.07
C GLU A 38 -15.76 -10.33 -11.17
N PRO A 39 -17.01 -9.84 -11.18
CA PRO A 39 -17.30 -8.42 -11.12
C PRO A 39 -16.61 -7.75 -9.92
N VAL A 40 -16.13 -6.52 -10.11
CA VAL A 40 -15.67 -5.68 -9.01
C VAL A 40 -16.85 -5.42 -8.08
N SER A 41 -16.63 -5.52 -6.76
CA SER A 41 -17.69 -5.34 -5.77
C SER A 41 -18.27 -3.92 -5.81
N PRO A 42 -19.54 -3.71 -5.41
CA PRO A 42 -20.16 -2.39 -5.44
C PRO A 42 -19.36 -1.32 -4.67
N SER A 43 -18.86 -1.65 -3.48
CA SER A 43 -18.04 -0.74 -2.66
C SER A 43 -16.75 -0.35 -3.38
N ALA A 44 -16.11 -1.28 -4.08
CA ALA A 44 -14.88 -1.05 -4.82
C ALA A 44 -15.08 -0.16 -6.06
N ARG A 45 -16.30 -0.07 -6.61
CA ARG A 45 -16.64 0.83 -7.73
C ARG A 45 -16.84 2.29 -7.28
N LEU A 46 -17.08 2.51 -5.99
CA LEU A 46 -17.34 3.85 -5.42
C LEU A 46 -16.07 4.54 -4.91
N VAL A 47 -14.96 3.80 -4.76
CA VAL A 47 -13.67 4.33 -4.31
C VAL A 47 -12.81 4.68 -5.53
N GLU A 48 -13.01 5.87 -6.06
CA GLU A 48 -12.08 6.46 -7.03
C GLU A 48 -10.87 7.01 -6.26
N GLU A 49 -9.67 6.51 -6.60
CA GLU A 49 -8.37 6.99 -6.10
C GLU A 49 -8.18 6.94 -4.56
N TYR A 50 -8.78 5.95 -3.88
CA TYR A 50 -8.58 5.76 -2.44
C TYR A 50 -7.52 4.68 -2.17
N PHE A 51 -6.48 5.04 -1.41
CA PHE A 51 -5.34 4.15 -1.13
C PHE A 51 -5.16 3.93 0.36
N ILE A 52 -4.77 2.71 0.72
CA ILE A 52 -4.27 2.37 2.05
C ILE A 52 -2.75 2.41 1.97
N VAL A 53 -2.12 3.20 2.84
CA VAL A 53 -0.66 3.24 2.99
C VAL A 53 -0.30 2.64 4.35
N VAL A 54 0.57 1.64 4.34
CA VAL A 54 1.08 0.97 5.54
C VAL A 54 2.58 1.21 5.61
N VAL A 55 3.06 1.70 6.75
CA VAL A 55 4.49 1.89 7.02
C VAL A 55 4.95 0.81 8.00
N ILE A 56 6.04 0.12 7.66
CA ILE A 56 6.58 -1.01 8.42
C ILE A 56 8.06 -0.72 8.72
N GLY A 57 8.38 -0.53 9.99
CA GLY A 57 9.76 -0.45 10.47
C GLY A 57 10.37 -1.84 10.62
N LEU A 58 11.62 -2.00 10.19
CA LEU A 58 12.36 -3.25 10.26
C LEU A 58 13.60 -3.08 11.12
N GLY A 59 13.83 -4.03 12.02
CA GLY A 59 15.03 -4.05 12.89
C GLY A 59 16.30 -4.58 12.21
N ALA A 60 16.27 -4.81 10.89
CA ALA A 60 17.42 -5.28 10.13
C ALA A 60 17.41 -4.69 8.70
N PRO A 61 18.58 -4.56 8.04
CA PRO A 61 18.66 -4.13 6.66
C PRO A 61 17.96 -5.10 5.71
N ILE A 62 17.47 -4.59 4.57
CA ILE A 62 16.76 -5.43 3.59
C ILE A 62 17.68 -5.85 2.45
N LYS A 63 17.90 -7.17 2.31
CA LYS A 63 18.47 -7.72 1.08
C LYS A 63 17.40 -7.71 -0.04
N GLN A 64 17.60 -6.86 -1.05
CA GLN A 64 16.67 -6.69 -2.18
C GLN A 64 16.21 -8.01 -2.83
N SER A 65 17.13 -8.96 -3.07
CA SER A 65 16.77 -10.25 -3.68
C SER A 65 15.82 -11.08 -2.79
N SER A 66 16.05 -11.05 -1.47
CA SER A 66 15.23 -11.78 -0.51
C SER A 66 13.85 -11.14 -0.35
N ALA A 67 13.78 -9.80 -0.32
CA ALA A 67 12.52 -9.07 -0.29
C ALA A 67 11.68 -9.37 -1.54
N ARG A 68 12.29 -9.33 -2.73
CA ARG A 68 11.62 -9.68 -4.00
C ARG A 68 11.06 -11.09 -3.97
N ALA A 69 11.87 -12.07 -3.59
CA ALA A 69 11.43 -13.47 -3.51
C ALA A 69 10.29 -13.66 -2.50
N GLY A 70 10.42 -13.08 -1.30
CA GLY A 70 9.41 -13.19 -0.25
C GLY A 70 8.07 -12.53 -0.60
N ILE A 71 8.12 -11.29 -1.10
CA ILE A 71 6.92 -10.56 -1.54
C ILE A 71 6.26 -11.29 -2.70
N GLY A 72 7.02 -11.70 -3.72
CA GLY A 72 6.49 -12.44 -4.87
C GLY A 72 5.80 -13.75 -4.47
N ALA A 73 6.44 -14.54 -3.61
CA ALA A 73 5.87 -15.79 -3.11
C ALA A 73 4.58 -15.56 -2.31
N LYS A 74 4.51 -14.51 -1.48
CA LYS A 74 3.31 -14.19 -0.71
C LYS A 74 2.18 -13.70 -1.59
N ILE A 75 2.43 -12.74 -2.48
CA ILE A 75 1.44 -12.19 -3.40
C ILE A 75 0.85 -13.28 -4.31
N ALA A 76 1.66 -14.27 -4.70
CA ALA A 76 1.18 -15.40 -5.51
C ALA A 76 0.07 -16.21 -4.84
N CYS A 77 -0.04 -16.17 -3.51
CA CYS A 77 -1.12 -16.83 -2.77
C CYS A 77 -2.44 -16.06 -2.80
N TYR A 78 -2.47 -14.80 -3.28
CA TYR A 78 -3.65 -13.93 -3.23
C TYR A 78 -4.06 -13.51 -4.65
N PRO A 79 -5.06 -14.17 -5.25
CA PRO A 79 -5.44 -13.96 -6.66
C PRO A 79 -5.72 -12.50 -7.04
N ARG A 80 -6.31 -11.70 -6.13
CA ARG A 80 -6.62 -10.28 -6.37
C ARG A 80 -5.39 -9.41 -6.56
N PHE A 81 -4.28 -9.72 -5.89
CA PHE A 81 -3.02 -9.01 -6.09
C PHE A 81 -2.35 -9.39 -7.42
N GLN A 82 -2.90 -10.36 -8.14
CA GLN A 82 -2.49 -10.75 -9.49
C GLN A 82 -3.56 -10.38 -10.53
N SER A 83 -4.41 -9.41 -10.22
CA SER A 83 -5.50 -8.97 -11.10
C SER A 83 -5.49 -7.48 -11.32
N ILE A 84 -5.96 -7.09 -12.51
CA ILE A 84 -6.31 -5.71 -12.88
C ILE A 84 -7.82 -5.58 -12.97
N GLN A 85 -8.32 -4.35 -13.02
CA GLN A 85 -9.71 -4.06 -13.30
C GLN A 85 -9.85 -3.72 -14.79
N ALA A 86 -10.74 -4.41 -15.49
CA ALA A 86 -11.05 -4.17 -16.90
C ALA A 86 -12.56 -4.17 -17.12
N THR A 87 -13.01 -3.31 -18.02
CA THR A 87 -14.43 -3.20 -18.38
C THR A 87 -14.76 -4.22 -19.46
N ASP A 88 -15.81 -5.02 -19.24
CA ASP A 88 -16.31 -5.96 -20.25
C ASP A 88 -17.17 -5.28 -21.33
N LYS A 89 -17.66 -6.06 -22.29
CA LYS A 89 -18.52 -5.59 -23.39
C LYS A 89 -19.83 -4.94 -22.89
N ASP A 90 -20.28 -5.31 -21.70
CA ASP A 90 -21.52 -4.83 -21.08
C ASP A 90 -21.29 -3.59 -20.19
N GLY A 91 -20.06 -3.06 -20.15
CA GLY A 91 -19.71 -1.93 -19.29
C GLY A 91 -19.46 -2.29 -17.82
N THR A 92 -19.41 -3.57 -17.48
CA THR A 92 -19.17 -4.04 -16.11
C THR A 92 -17.68 -4.13 -15.84
N LEU A 93 -17.23 -3.46 -14.77
CA LEU A 93 -15.85 -3.58 -14.29
C LEU A 93 -15.62 -4.95 -13.63
N ARG A 94 -14.62 -5.70 -14.12
CA ARG A 94 -14.28 -7.06 -13.68
C ARG A 94 -12.81 -7.19 -13.33
N TRP A 95 -12.51 -8.15 -12.46
CA TRP A 95 -11.15 -8.53 -12.14
C TRP A 95 -10.60 -9.49 -13.20
N VAL A 96 -9.53 -9.11 -13.88
CA VAL A 96 -8.86 -9.93 -14.88
C VAL A 96 -7.48 -10.30 -14.38
N ARG A 97 -7.17 -11.59 -14.33
CA ARG A 97 -5.85 -12.08 -13.89
C ARG A 97 -4.79 -11.67 -14.91
N THR A 98 -3.63 -11.27 -14.42
CA THR A 98 -2.50 -10.85 -15.24
C THR A 98 -1.18 -11.38 -14.67
N THR A 99 -0.12 -11.31 -15.47
CA THR A 99 1.24 -11.57 -15.00
C THR A 99 1.73 -10.36 -14.22
N VAL A 100 2.25 -10.61 -13.02
CA VAL A 100 2.83 -9.57 -12.16
C VAL A 100 4.31 -9.42 -12.50
N ASP A 101 4.71 -8.21 -12.88
CA ASP A 101 6.12 -7.83 -12.99
C ASP A 101 6.55 -7.11 -11.71
N LEU A 102 7.35 -7.79 -10.88
CA LEU A 102 7.78 -7.29 -9.58
C LEU A 102 8.65 -6.03 -9.67
N ASP A 103 9.27 -5.73 -10.82
CA ASP A 103 10.10 -4.52 -10.94
C ASP A 103 9.29 -3.23 -10.98
N TYR A 104 8.02 -3.31 -11.37
CA TYR A 104 7.09 -2.19 -11.26
C TYR A 104 6.46 -2.04 -9.89
N HIS A 105 6.42 -3.12 -9.11
CA HIS A 105 5.75 -3.12 -7.81
C HIS A 105 6.72 -3.00 -6.64
N ILE A 106 7.99 -3.38 -6.77
CA ILE A 106 8.98 -3.29 -5.69
C ILE A 106 9.99 -2.19 -6.03
N ILE A 107 9.77 -1.04 -5.43
CA ILE A 107 10.41 0.23 -5.76
C ILE A 107 11.46 0.56 -4.69
N PHE A 108 12.67 0.89 -5.13
CA PHE A 108 13.74 1.40 -4.29
C PHE A 108 13.93 2.88 -4.68
N PRO A 109 13.24 3.82 -4.01
CA PRO A 109 13.30 5.21 -4.39
C PRO A 109 14.67 5.81 -4.10
N MET A 110 15.10 6.70 -4.99
CA MET A 110 16.28 7.52 -4.78
C MET A 110 15.86 8.82 -4.11
N LEU A 111 16.19 8.96 -2.82
CA LEU A 111 15.96 10.17 -2.05
C LEU A 111 17.20 11.08 -2.07
N ASP A 112 17.01 12.36 -1.75
CA ASP A 112 18.11 13.30 -1.54
C ASP A 112 18.93 12.88 -0.32
N THR A 113 20.15 12.40 -0.56
CA THR A 113 21.05 11.92 0.49
C THR A 113 21.37 13.00 1.52
N ALA A 114 21.46 14.27 1.12
CA ALA A 114 21.72 15.35 2.07
C ALA A 114 20.53 15.56 3.01
N ALA A 115 19.31 15.48 2.50
CA ALA A 115 18.09 15.58 3.32
C ALA A 115 17.96 14.39 4.28
N VAL A 116 18.22 13.17 3.80
CA VAL A 116 18.19 11.94 4.62
C VAL A 116 19.22 12.00 5.75
N LEU A 117 20.43 12.52 5.50
CA LEU A 117 21.46 12.64 6.54
C LEU A 117 21.10 13.68 7.63
N VAL A 118 20.37 14.73 7.28
CA VAL A 118 19.94 15.77 8.24
C VAL A 118 18.81 15.28 9.13
N ASN A 119 17.80 14.64 8.54
CA ASN A 119 16.66 14.10 9.28
C ASN A 119 16.04 12.89 8.53
N PRO A 120 16.47 11.66 8.86
CA PRO A 120 16.00 10.46 8.16
C PRO A 120 14.52 10.19 8.40
N ASP A 121 14.00 10.44 9.62
CA ASP A 121 12.59 10.27 9.95
C ASP A 121 11.71 11.21 9.11
N GLN A 122 12.06 12.49 9.01
CA GLN A 122 11.33 13.43 8.15
C GLN A 122 11.40 13.03 6.68
N ALA A 123 12.53 12.50 6.21
CA ALA A 123 12.66 12.03 4.83
C ALA A 123 11.70 10.86 4.53
N VAL A 124 11.49 9.94 5.48
CA VAL A 124 10.48 8.88 5.37
C VAL A 124 9.07 9.49 5.35
N GLU A 125 8.75 10.38 6.30
CA GLU A 125 7.43 11.02 6.39
C GLU A 125 7.07 11.79 5.10
N ASP A 126 7.99 12.61 4.60
CA ASP A 126 7.79 13.40 3.38
C ASP A 126 7.61 12.48 2.17
N TYR A 127 8.37 11.38 2.11
CA TYR A 127 8.22 10.39 1.05
C TYR A 127 6.86 9.69 1.10
N VAL A 128 6.44 9.22 2.28
CA VAL A 128 5.13 8.59 2.51
C VAL A 128 4.00 9.56 2.17
N ALA A 129 4.08 10.82 2.59
CA ALA A 129 3.12 11.86 2.24
C ALA A 129 3.04 12.08 0.71
N SER A 130 4.18 11.99 0.01
CA SER A 130 4.21 12.10 -1.45
C SER A 130 3.47 10.94 -2.15
N LEU A 131 3.43 9.76 -1.55
CA LEU A 131 2.74 8.61 -2.12
C LEU A 131 1.23 8.81 -2.12
N SER A 132 0.67 9.44 -1.09
CA SER A 132 -0.78 9.69 -0.96
C SER A 132 -1.36 10.59 -2.07
N THR A 133 -0.52 11.31 -2.81
CA THR A 133 -0.95 12.27 -3.85
C THR A 133 -0.60 11.84 -5.27
N LYS A 134 0.13 10.73 -5.45
CA LYS A 134 0.52 10.24 -6.78
C LYS A 134 -0.56 9.34 -7.36
N PRO A 135 -0.93 9.43 -8.64
CA PRO A 135 -1.81 8.43 -9.24
C PRO A 135 -1.15 7.04 -9.25
N MET A 136 -1.96 5.99 -9.40
CA MET A 136 -1.47 4.61 -9.59
C MET A 136 -1.78 4.17 -11.04
N ASP A 137 -0.95 3.30 -11.60
CA ASP A 137 -1.16 2.77 -12.95
C ASP A 137 -2.18 1.61 -12.93
N HIS A 138 -3.38 1.86 -13.43
CA HIS A 138 -4.47 0.88 -13.48
C HIS A 138 -4.26 -0.24 -14.52
N SER A 139 -3.24 -0.13 -15.39
CA SER A 139 -2.87 -1.21 -16.32
C SER A 139 -2.16 -2.37 -15.63
N ARG A 140 -1.87 -2.25 -14.33
CA ARG A 140 -1.14 -3.21 -13.51
C ARG A 140 -1.87 -3.44 -12.19
N PRO A 141 -1.61 -4.56 -11.49
CA PRO A 141 -2.21 -4.80 -10.18
C PRO A 141 -1.93 -3.64 -9.22
N MET A 142 -2.97 -3.10 -8.60
CA MET A 142 -2.91 -1.78 -7.95
C MET A 142 -2.30 -1.84 -6.53
N TRP A 143 -1.04 -2.24 -6.43
CA TRP A 143 -0.25 -2.27 -5.20
C TRP A 143 1.23 -2.01 -5.48
N GLU A 144 1.92 -1.43 -4.50
CA GLU A 144 3.34 -1.13 -4.56
C GLU A 144 3.98 -1.38 -3.18
N PHE A 145 5.23 -1.82 -3.18
CA PHE A 145 6.13 -1.85 -2.03
C PHE A 145 7.29 -0.91 -2.31
N HIS A 146 7.48 0.07 -1.45
CA HIS A 146 8.59 1.00 -1.50
C HIS A 146 9.56 0.70 -0.37
N ILE A 147 10.82 0.48 -0.68
CA ILE A 147 11.84 0.08 0.29
C ILE A 147 12.84 1.22 0.51
N LEU A 148 12.84 1.76 1.73
CA LEU A 148 13.73 2.80 2.21
C LEU A 148 14.82 2.13 3.06
N ASP A 149 15.95 1.80 2.42
CA ASP A 149 17.06 1.06 3.04
C ASP A 149 18.08 2.01 3.68
N PHE A 150 17.63 2.75 4.69
CA PHE A 150 18.47 3.57 5.57
C PHE A 150 17.87 3.63 6.98
N PRO A 151 18.71 3.79 8.01
CA PRO A 151 18.24 3.81 9.40
C PRO A 151 17.51 5.12 9.74
N THR A 152 16.47 4.99 10.56
CA THR A 152 15.72 6.08 11.21
C THR A 152 15.82 5.93 12.73
N SER A 153 15.12 6.76 13.49
CA SER A 153 15.11 6.67 14.96
C SER A 153 14.59 5.32 15.49
N GLU A 154 13.61 4.71 14.81
CA GLU A 154 12.89 3.51 15.27
C GLU A 154 13.17 2.26 14.43
N ALA A 155 13.87 2.37 13.29
CA ALA A 155 14.06 1.26 12.36
C ALA A 155 15.42 1.29 11.66
N THR A 156 15.95 0.13 11.31
CA THR A 156 17.16 0.00 10.47
C THR A 156 16.85 0.16 8.97
N ALA A 157 15.63 -0.20 8.57
CA ALA A 157 15.08 0.04 7.24
C ALA A 157 13.56 0.20 7.35
N THR A 158 12.95 0.90 6.40
CA THR A 158 11.49 1.10 6.36
C THR A 158 10.92 0.55 5.05
N ALA A 159 9.86 -0.24 5.14
CA ALA A 159 9.06 -0.66 4.00
C ALA A 159 7.71 0.08 4.03
N VAL A 160 7.29 0.60 2.88
CA VAL A 160 6.00 1.28 2.72
C VAL A 160 5.18 0.51 1.68
N MET A 161 4.05 -0.06 2.11
CA MET A 161 3.12 -0.72 1.22
C MET A 161 2.01 0.26 0.87
N ARG A 162 1.73 0.43 -0.42
CA ARG A 162 0.64 1.24 -0.93
C ARG A 162 -0.31 0.35 -1.72
N VAL A 163 -1.60 0.35 -1.37
CA VAL A 163 -2.59 -0.57 -1.95
C VAL A 163 -3.87 0.20 -2.27
N HIS A 164 -4.43 0.01 -3.46
CA HIS A 164 -5.75 0.56 -3.79
C HIS A 164 -6.84 -0.12 -2.95
N HIS A 165 -7.76 0.66 -2.39
CA HIS A 165 -8.76 0.18 -1.42
C HIS A 165 -9.72 -0.88 -2.01
N SER A 166 -9.83 -0.97 -3.34
CA SER A 166 -10.58 -2.06 -3.99
C SER A 166 -9.99 -3.45 -3.76
N LEU A 167 -8.68 -3.56 -3.46
CA LEU A 167 -8.00 -4.84 -3.25
C LEU A 167 -8.18 -5.37 -1.83
N SER A 168 -8.23 -4.48 -0.85
CA SER A 168 -8.31 -4.84 0.56
C SER A 168 -8.84 -3.67 1.38
N ASP A 169 -9.58 -4.00 2.44
CA ASP A 169 -9.77 -3.10 3.57
C ASP A 169 -8.56 -3.14 4.52
N GLY A 170 -8.49 -2.21 5.46
CA GLY A 170 -7.36 -2.10 6.40
C GLY A 170 -7.20 -3.31 7.33
N THR A 171 -8.28 -4.00 7.69
CA THR A 171 -8.23 -5.18 8.57
C THR A 171 -7.68 -6.37 7.81
N SER A 172 -8.23 -6.65 6.62
CA SER A 172 -7.75 -7.72 5.75
C SER A 172 -6.28 -7.53 5.38
N LEU A 173 -5.85 -6.28 5.14
CA LEU A 173 -4.46 -5.95 4.82
C LEU A 173 -3.53 -6.18 6.02
N LEU A 174 -3.94 -5.75 7.21
CA LEU A 174 -3.16 -5.97 8.43
C LEU A 174 -3.03 -7.46 8.74
N MET A 175 -4.12 -8.23 8.63
CA MET A 175 -4.10 -9.67 8.85
C MET A 175 -3.23 -10.41 7.83
N LEU A 176 -3.24 -9.97 6.56
CA LEU A 176 -2.32 -10.46 5.53
C LEU A 176 -0.86 -10.25 5.95
N LEU A 177 -0.50 -9.04 6.36
CA LEU A 177 0.85 -8.69 6.80
C LEU A 177 1.27 -9.53 8.02
N LEU A 178 0.42 -9.64 9.04
CA LEU A 178 0.67 -10.44 10.23
C LEU A 178 0.80 -11.95 9.93
N SER A 179 -0.01 -12.48 9.02
CA SER A 179 0.10 -13.88 8.58
C SER A 179 1.42 -14.18 7.84
N SER A 180 2.03 -13.13 7.30
CA SER A 180 3.29 -13.18 6.56
C SER A 180 4.53 -13.06 7.46
N THR A 181 4.35 -12.80 8.76
CA THR A 181 5.44 -12.72 9.74
C THR A 181 5.43 -13.90 10.71
N ARG A 182 6.48 -13.98 11.52
CA ARG A 182 6.66 -14.94 12.61
C ARG A 182 7.11 -14.22 13.86
N SER A 183 6.89 -14.84 15.01
CA SER A 183 7.35 -14.28 16.28
C SER A 183 8.88 -14.15 16.27
N ALA A 184 9.38 -12.99 16.71
CA ALA A 184 10.82 -12.76 16.87
C ALA A 184 11.42 -13.64 17.98
N ALA A 185 10.62 -14.01 18.98
CA ALA A 185 11.05 -14.89 20.07
C ALA A 185 10.99 -16.38 19.70
N ASP A 186 10.09 -16.77 18.80
CA ASP A 186 9.91 -18.16 18.35
C ASP A 186 9.45 -18.19 16.88
N PRO A 187 10.38 -18.42 15.93
CA PRO A 187 10.07 -18.42 14.50
C PRO A 187 9.04 -19.47 14.05
N SER A 188 8.76 -20.49 14.88
CA SER A 188 7.74 -21.51 14.57
C SER A 188 6.31 -21.01 14.82
N LYS A 189 6.15 -19.90 15.55
CA LYS A 189 4.85 -19.36 15.97
C LYS A 189 4.47 -18.10 15.19
N PRO A 190 3.16 -17.85 15.00
CA PRO A 190 2.69 -16.56 14.52
C PRO A 190 3.05 -15.44 15.50
N PRO A 191 3.06 -14.16 15.07
CA PRO A 191 3.20 -13.03 15.98
C PRO A 191 2.07 -13.04 17.02
N ALA A 192 2.41 -12.72 18.27
CA ALA A 192 1.40 -12.56 19.31
C ALA A 192 0.59 -11.29 19.06
N LEU A 193 -0.74 -11.41 19.05
CA LEU A 193 -1.62 -10.26 19.08
C LEU A 193 -1.69 -9.71 20.51
N PRO A 194 -1.73 -8.38 20.68
CA PRO A 194 -1.98 -7.80 21.99
C PRO A 194 -3.35 -8.31 22.51
N PRO A 195 -3.49 -8.55 23.82
CA PRO A 195 -4.76 -8.95 24.39
C PRO A 195 -5.81 -7.87 24.09
N LEU A 196 -7.03 -8.31 23.77
CA LEU A 196 -8.14 -7.39 23.60
C LEU A 196 -8.31 -6.59 24.89
N PRO A 197 -8.50 -5.26 24.81
CA PRO A 197 -8.72 -4.45 26.00
C PRO A 197 -9.92 -5.00 26.78
N ALA A 198 -9.74 -5.21 28.08
CA ALA A 198 -10.81 -5.64 28.96
C ALA A 198 -11.91 -4.58 28.95
N ARG A 199 -13.13 -4.96 28.56
CA ARG A 199 -14.27 -4.04 28.52
C ARG A 199 -14.73 -3.74 29.95
N THR A 200 -14.42 -2.55 30.45
CA THR A 200 -14.83 -2.14 31.80
C THR A 200 -16.24 -1.51 31.84
N SER A 201 -16.81 -1.10 30.70
CA SER A 201 -18.14 -0.47 30.67
C SER A 201 -18.82 -0.50 29.28
N ALA A 202 -20.11 -0.13 29.25
CA ALA A 202 -20.89 0.01 28.02
C ALA A 202 -20.47 1.26 27.22
N ILE A 203 -20.35 1.11 25.89
CA ILE A 203 -19.92 2.17 24.93
C ILE A 203 -20.92 3.33 24.89
N TYR A 204 -22.18 3.08 25.24
CA TYR A 204 -23.23 4.09 25.27
C TYR A 204 -24.10 3.89 26.51
N VAL A 205 -24.09 4.87 27.41
CA VAL A 205 -25.06 4.96 28.49
C VAL A 205 -26.23 5.78 27.97
N ARG A 206 -27.39 5.15 27.72
CA ARG A 206 -28.61 5.89 27.44
C ARG A 206 -28.97 6.72 28.68
N PRO A 207 -29.14 8.05 28.57
CA PRO A 207 -29.73 8.84 29.64
C PRO A 207 -31.13 8.31 29.93
N ARG A 208 -31.42 7.98 31.19
CA ARG A 208 -32.76 7.57 31.61
C ARG A 208 -33.65 8.82 31.57
N PRO A 209 -34.81 8.81 30.88
CA PRO A 209 -35.71 9.96 30.90
C PRO A 209 -36.22 10.22 32.32
N PRO A 210 -36.49 11.49 32.69
CA PRO A 210 -37.03 11.83 34.00
C PRO A 210 -38.39 11.16 34.19
N MET A 211 -38.63 10.61 35.38
CA MET A 211 -39.95 10.11 35.76
C MET A 211 -40.90 11.31 35.87
N SER A 212 -42.04 11.21 35.18
CA SER A 212 -43.15 12.16 35.28
C SER A 212 -43.80 12.11 36.65
#